data_AF-A0A7Z2ZUI3-F1
#
_entry.id   AF-A0A7Z2ZUI3-F1
#
_cell.length_a   1.000
_cell.length_b   1.000
_cell.length_c   1.000
_cell.angle_alpha   90.00
_cell.angle_beta   90.00
_cell.angle_gamma   90.00
#
_symmetry.space_group_name_H-M   'P 1'
#
loop_
_entity.id
_entity.type
_entity.pdbx_description
1 polymer ?
#
loop_
_entity_poly.entity_id
_entity_poly.type
_entity_poly.pdbx_seq_one_letter_code
_entity_poly.pdbx_strand_id
1 'polypeptide(L)'
;MADHHSHTDNPGTPGALDTLEAIAAYLAAAFECGDAESLAQALADIAHADGLPHLAAAAGLPRAELAAALGAGAMSLDTTLAIMKVIDLYLPAQPAHGATRH
;
A
#
# COMPACT_ATOMS: atom_id res chain seq x y z
N MET A 1 4.38 18.22 30.08
CA MET A 1 4.37 18.78 28.72
C MET A 1 3.77 17.70 27.84
N ALA A 2 2.52 17.89 27.44
CA ALA A 2 1.75 16.94 26.64
C ALA A 2 1.48 17.65 25.32
N ASP A 3 2.37 17.42 24.36
CA ASP A 3 2.28 18.07 23.07
C ASP A 3 1.49 17.14 22.14
N HIS A 4 0.25 17.55 21.93
CA HIS A 4 -0.66 17.06 20.90
C HIS A 4 0.04 17.07 19.53
N HIS A 5 0.32 15.89 18.98
CA HIS A 5 0.26 15.70 17.53
C HIS A 5 -0.88 14.74 17.24
N SER A 6 -2.07 15.33 17.06
CA SER A 6 -3.16 14.71 16.32
C SER A 6 -2.69 14.49 14.89
N HIS A 7 -2.06 13.35 14.63
CA HIS A 7 -1.90 12.86 13.28
C HIS A 7 -3.29 12.38 12.85
N THR A 8 -4.03 13.27 12.20
CA THR A 8 -5.14 12.88 11.34
C THR A 8 -4.52 12.13 10.17
N ASP A 9 -4.19 10.86 10.41
CA ASP A 9 -3.80 9.90 9.40
C ASP A 9 -5.02 9.67 8.52
N ASN A 10 -5.14 10.48 7.47
CA ASN A 10 -6.08 10.22 6.40
C ASN A 10 -5.26 9.52 5.30
N PRO A 11 -5.38 8.19 5.13
CA PRO A 11 -4.49 7.38 4.28
C PRO A 11 -4.86 7.50 2.80
N GLY A 12 -4.85 8.71 2.25
CA GLY A 12 -5.35 8.95 0.89
C GLY A 12 -4.73 10.13 0.14
N THR A 13 -3.57 10.64 0.58
CA THR A 13 -2.89 11.70 -0.18
C THR A 13 -1.81 11.10 -1.11
N PRO A 14 -1.93 11.21 -2.45
CA PRO A 14 -0.98 10.65 -3.42
C PRO A 14 0.41 11.33 -3.40
N GLY A 15 0.61 12.36 -2.57
CA GLY A 15 1.84 13.15 -2.51
C GLY A 15 2.92 12.64 -1.56
N ALA A 16 2.69 11.55 -0.82
CA ALA A 16 3.61 11.05 0.21
C ALA A 16 3.88 9.54 0.12
N LEU A 17 4.00 8.99 -1.09
CA LEU A 17 4.37 7.58 -1.32
C LEU A 17 5.90 7.37 -1.22
N ASP A 18 6.56 8.06 -0.29
CA ASP A 18 8.01 8.00 -0.10
C ASP A 18 8.44 6.79 0.74
N THR A 19 7.51 6.25 1.52
CA THR A 19 7.75 5.15 2.47
C THR A 19 6.96 3.90 2.12
N LEU A 20 7.46 2.77 2.59
CA LEU A 20 6.81 1.48 2.36
C LEU A 20 5.46 1.36 3.08
N GLU A 21 5.34 1.97 4.27
CA GLU A 21 4.09 2.04 5.03
C GLU A 21 3.01 2.82 4.26
N ALA A 22 3.37 3.97 3.68
CA ALA A 22 2.42 4.77 2.88
C ALA A 22 1.94 4.02 1.64
N ILE A 23 2.85 3.33 0.93
CA ILE A 23 2.50 2.49 -0.22
C ILE A 23 1.59 1.34 0.20
N ALA A 24 1.90 0.68 1.32
CA ALA A 24 1.12 -0.42 1.84
C ALA A 24 -0.30 0.00 2.23
N ALA A 25 -0.43 1.13 2.95
CA ALA A 25 -1.72 1.69 3.33
C ALA A 25 -2.56 2.08 2.11
N TYR A 26 -1.94 2.70 1.11
CA TYR A 26 -2.63 3.13 -0.10
C TYR A 26 -3.12 1.94 -0.94
N LEU A 27 -2.29 0.90 -1.09
CA LEU A 27 -2.69 -0.31 -1.80
C LEU A 27 -3.77 -1.09 -1.04
N ALA A 28 -3.67 -1.16 0.30
CA ALA A 28 -4.70 -1.78 1.14
C ALA A 28 -6.06 -1.08 1.00
N ALA A 29 -6.09 0.26 1.01
CA ALA A 29 -7.31 1.03 0.78
C ALA A 29 -7.90 0.77 -0.62
N ALA A 30 -7.05 0.67 -1.65
CA ALA A 30 -7.49 0.36 -3.00
C ALA A 30 -8.09 -1.07 -3.11
N PHE A 31 -7.50 -2.05 -2.42
CA PHE A 31 -8.06 -3.40 -2.33
C PHE A 31 -9.39 -3.45 -1.57
N GLU A 32 -9.54 -2.66 -0.50
CA GLU A 32 -10.76 -2.60 0.30
C GLU A 32 -11.91 -1.91 -0.45
N CYS A 33 -11.59 -0.95 -1.32
CA CYS A 33 -12.57 -0.32 -2.22
C CYS A 33 -13.18 -1.33 -3.21
N GLY A 34 -12.42 -2.36 -3.60
CA GLY A 34 -12.87 -3.45 -4.47
C GLY A 34 -13.19 -3.04 -5.91
N ASP A 35 -12.76 -1.84 -6.32
CA ASP A 35 -13.03 -1.26 -7.64
C ASP A 35 -11.78 -1.32 -8.54
N ALA A 36 -11.96 -1.81 -9.76
CA ALA A 36 -10.84 -2.05 -10.68
C ALA A 36 -10.19 -0.76 -11.19
N GLU A 37 -10.95 0.32 -11.39
CA GLU A 37 -10.39 1.61 -11.81
C GLU A 37 -9.61 2.25 -10.66
N SER A 38 -10.16 2.18 -9.46
CA SER A 38 -9.50 2.68 -8.24
C SER A 38 -8.19 1.93 -7.95
N LEU A 39 -8.18 0.60 -8.14
CA LEU A 39 -6.97 -0.20 -8.01
C LEU A 39 -5.95 0.14 -9.11
N ALA A 40 -6.37 0.24 -10.36
CA ALA A 40 -5.48 0.59 -11.47
C ALA A 40 -4.83 1.96 -11.28
N GLN A 41 -5.60 2.94 -10.80
CA GLN A 41 -5.09 4.28 -10.47
C GLN A 41 -4.06 4.20 -9.35
N ALA A 42 -4.36 3.48 -8.28
CA ALA A 42 -3.45 3.34 -7.15
C ALA A 42 -2.13 2.68 -7.55
N LEU A 43 -2.20 1.64 -8.39
CA LEU A 43 -1.03 0.95 -8.93
C LEU A 43 -0.18 1.90 -9.80
N ALA A 44 -0.82 2.72 -10.64
CA ALA A 44 -0.13 3.72 -11.46
C ALA A 44 0.60 4.76 -10.61
N ASP A 45 -0.03 5.27 -9.55
CA ASP A 45 0.58 6.23 -8.63
C ASP A 45 1.79 5.63 -7.90
N ILE A 46 1.69 4.37 -7.46
CA ILE A 46 2.81 3.64 -6.83
C ILE A 46 3.94 3.37 -7.82
N ALA A 47 3.64 3.13 -9.11
CA ALA A 47 4.65 2.91 -10.14
C ALA A 47 5.58 4.13 -10.34
N HIS A 48 5.09 5.33 -10.02
CA HIS A 48 5.84 6.58 -10.11
C HIS A 48 6.42 7.06 -8.76
N ALA A 49 6.12 6.36 -7.68
CA ALA A 49 6.52 6.76 -6.33
C ALA A 49 8.00 6.51 -6.02
N ASP A 50 8.60 7.38 -5.21
CA ASP A 50 9.96 7.23 -4.70
C ASP A 50 10.12 6.04 -3.74
N GLY A 51 9.03 5.56 -3.13
CA GLY A 51 8.99 4.37 -2.28
C GLY A 51 8.99 3.04 -3.06
N LEU A 52 8.74 3.04 -4.38
CA LEU A 52 8.74 1.82 -5.21
C LEU A 52 9.97 0.91 -5.06
N PRO A 53 11.23 1.42 -5.07
CA PRO A 53 12.41 0.58 -4.83
C PRO A 53 12.41 -0.11 -3.47
N HIS A 54 11.84 0.52 -2.44
CA HIS A 54 11.72 -0.08 -1.11
C HIS A 54 10.70 -1.22 -1.12
N LEU A 55 9.57 -1.04 -1.80
CA LEU A 55 8.58 -2.09 -2.00
C LEU A 55 9.15 -3.27 -2.79
N ALA A 56 9.88 -3.00 -3.88
CA ALA A 56 10.54 -4.03 -4.68
C ALA A 56 11.53 -4.86 -3.84
N ALA A 57 12.37 -4.18 -3.05
CA ALA A 57 13.32 -4.83 -2.16
C ALA A 57 12.63 -5.69 -1.09
N ALA A 58 11.56 -5.19 -0.48
CA ALA A 58 10.80 -5.91 0.53
C ALA A 58 10.01 -7.10 -0.04
N ALA A 59 9.46 -6.96 -1.25
CA ALA A 59 8.75 -8.02 -1.96
C ALA A 59 9.69 -9.07 -2.57
N GLY A 60 11.00 -8.79 -2.62
CA GLY A 60 11.98 -9.66 -3.27
C GLY A 60 11.83 -9.70 -4.79
N LEU A 61 11.28 -8.64 -5.38
CA LEU A 61 11.00 -8.53 -6.81
C LEU A 61 11.92 -7.51 -7.48
N PRO A 62 12.31 -7.71 -8.75
CA PRO A 62 13.08 -6.71 -9.47
C PRO A 62 12.24 -5.45 -9.74
N ARG A 63 12.81 -4.26 -9.49
CA ARG A 63 12.12 -2.96 -9.67
C ARG A 63 11.48 -2.82 -11.05
N ALA A 64 12.14 -3.29 -12.11
CA ALA A 64 11.63 -3.20 -13.48
C ALA A 64 10.38 -4.07 -13.69
N GLU A 65 10.34 -5.27 -13.10
CA GLU A 65 9.20 -6.17 -13.19
C GLU A 65 8.02 -5.64 -12.37
N LEU A 66 8.31 -5.16 -11.15
CA LEU A 66 7.28 -4.54 -10.31
C LEU A 66 6.70 -3.29 -10.98
N ALA A 67 7.54 -2.39 -11.48
CA ALA A 67 7.09 -1.18 -12.18
C ALA A 67 6.24 -1.51 -13.41
N ALA A 68 6.64 -2.52 -14.20
CA ALA A 68 5.88 -2.95 -15.37
C ALA A 68 4.52 -3.54 -14.98
N ALA A 69 4.47 -4.38 -13.94
CA ALA A 69 3.24 -5.00 -13.47
C ALA A 69 2.26 -3.96 -12.89
N LEU A 70 2.76 -3.00 -12.12
CA LEU A 70 1.98 -1.88 -11.58
C LEU A 70 1.45 -0.98 -12.71
N GLY A 71 2.30 -0.58 -13.66
CA GLY A 71 1.90 0.27 -14.79
C GLY A 71 0.94 -0.40 -15.77
N ALA A 72 1.01 -1.73 -15.91
CA ALA A 72 0.06 -2.50 -16.71
C ALA A 72 -1.27 -2.76 -15.99
N GLY A 73 -1.37 -2.47 -14.68
CA GLY A 73 -2.53 -2.85 -13.87
C GLY A 73 -2.74 -4.37 -13.79
N ALA A 74 -1.73 -5.16 -14.16
CA ALA A 74 -1.82 -6.61 -14.32
C ALA A 74 -0.61 -7.26 -13.63
N MET A 75 -0.83 -7.73 -12.41
CA MET A 75 0.17 -8.42 -11.61
C MET A 75 -0.08 -9.93 -11.64
N SER A 76 0.99 -10.72 -11.62
CA SER A 76 0.86 -12.17 -11.40
C SER A 76 0.36 -12.43 -9.98
N LEU A 77 -0.29 -13.58 -9.76
CA LEU A 77 -0.71 -14.00 -8.42
C LEU A 77 0.47 -14.03 -7.44
N ASP A 78 1.64 -14.49 -7.89
CA ASP A 78 2.87 -14.50 -7.10
C ASP A 78 3.30 -13.10 -6.67
N THR A 79 3.23 -12.12 -7.58
CA THR A 79 3.54 -10.71 -7.32
C THR A 79 2.57 -10.13 -6.30
N THR A 80 1.27 -10.35 -6.49
CA THR A 80 0.22 -9.90 -5.57
C THR A 80 0.44 -10.48 -4.17
N LEU A 81 0.73 -11.78 -4.07
CA LEU A 81 1.02 -12.43 -2.78
C LEU A 81 2.29 -11.90 -2.11
N ALA A 82 3.34 -11.61 -2.87
CA ALA A 82 4.57 -11.02 -2.35
C ALA A 82 4.31 -9.61 -1.77
N ILE A 83 3.58 -8.78 -2.51
CA ILE A 83 3.20 -7.43 -2.06
C ILE A 83 2.30 -7.50 -0.83
N MET A 84 1.31 -8.39 -0.82
CA MET A 84 0.37 -8.54 0.29
C MET A 84 1.06 -8.99 1.58
N LYS A 85 2.11 -9.82 1.50
CA LYS A 85 2.97 -10.14 2.65
C LYS A 85 3.73 -8.94 3.18
N VAL A 86 4.23 -8.08 2.29
CA VAL A 86 4.87 -6.83 2.70
C VAL A 86 3.84 -5.95 3.42
N ILE A 87 2.65 -5.79 2.86
CA ILE A 87 1.57 -5.03 3.51
C ILE A 87 1.26 -5.58 4.90
N ASP A 88 1.12 -6.89 5.07
CA ASP A 88 0.87 -7.50 6.39
C ASP A 88 2.00 -7.25 7.40
N LEU A 89 3.25 -7.15 6.92
CA LEU A 89 4.42 -6.91 7.76
C LEU A 89 4.53 -5.44 8.24
N TYR A 90 4.15 -4.49 7.39
CA TYR A 90 4.29 -3.04 7.65
C TYR A 90 2.99 -2.40 8.16
N LEU A 91 1.84 -2.98 7.80
CA LEU A 91 0.52 -2.60 8.27
C LEU A 91 -0.19 -3.87 8.74
N PRO A 92 0.22 -4.42 9.91
CA PRO A 92 -0.51 -5.54 10.50
C PRO A 92 -1.95 -5.08 10.67
N ALA A 93 -2.90 -5.85 10.11
CA ALA A 93 -4.30 -5.52 10.16
C ALA A 93 -4.67 -5.11 11.58
N GLN A 94 -4.97 -3.83 11.77
CA GLN A 94 -5.39 -3.33 13.06
C GLN A 94 -6.61 -4.17 13.43
N PRO A 95 -6.66 -4.83 14.61
CA PRO A 95 -7.75 -5.72 14.95
C PRO A 95 -9.04 -4.94 14.72
N ALA A 96 -9.81 -5.37 13.71
CA ALA A 96 -11.02 -4.70 13.27
C ALA A 96 -11.79 -4.35 14.53
N HIS A 97 -11.89 -3.04 14.78
CA HIS A 97 -12.34 -2.43 16.03
C HIS A 97 -13.29 -3.38 16.73
N GLY A 98 -12.78 -4.07 17.76
CA GLY A 98 -13.56 -5.05 18.50
C GLY A 98 -14.80 -4.31 18.95
N ALA A 99 -15.93 -4.60 18.31
CA ALA A 99 -17.20 -4.01 18.64
C ALA A 99 -17.43 -4.39 20.10
N THR A 100 -17.14 -3.43 20.98
CA THR A 100 -17.42 -3.47 22.40
C THR A 100 -18.93 -3.58 22.52
N ARG A 101 -19.45 -4.80 22.48
CA ARG A 101 -20.80 -5.08 22.90
C ARG A 101 -20.78 -4.99 24.41
N HIS A 102 -21.34 -3.91 24.94
CA HIS A 102 -21.68 -3.79 26.34
C HIS A 102 -23.12 -3.31 26.51
#